data_AF-A0A534MUX6-F1
#
_entry.id   AF-A0A534MUX6-F1
#
_cell.length_a   1.000
_cell.length_b   1.000
_cell.length_c   1.000
_cell.angle_alpha   90.00
_cell.angle_beta   90.00
_cell.angle_gamma   90.00
#
_symmetry.space_group_name_H-M   'P 1'
#
loop_
_entity.id
_entity.type
_entity.pdbx_description
1 polymer ?
#
loop_
_entity_poly.entity_id
_entity_poly.type
_entity_poly.pdbx_seq_one_letter_code
_entity_poly.pdbx_strand_id
1 'polypeptide(L)'
;QEDPELREALQRIGSKVFRLTNPPATITPDAWRVLSEAFKSDERVRVEVRGEEDLLALVCIALAPPSAAVLYGMPSQGVVVVRADETAKSRALDVLRRMER
;
A
#
# COMPACT_ATOMS: atom_id res chain seq x y z
N GLN A 1 17.29 6.96 14.26
CA GLN A 1 16.37 8.11 14.18
C GLN A 1 16.03 8.30 12.72
N GLU A 2 14.78 8.62 12.38
CA GLU A 2 14.39 8.91 11.00
C GLU A 2 15.15 10.15 10.50
N ASP A 3 15.61 10.11 9.24
CA ASP A 3 16.30 11.21 8.58
C ASP A 3 15.31 12.38 8.30
N PRO A 4 15.51 13.58 8.86
CA PRO A 4 14.64 14.74 8.64
C PRO A 4 14.52 15.13 7.17
N GLU A 5 15.59 15.01 6.38
CA GLU A 5 15.58 15.36 4.96
C GLU A 5 14.70 14.39 4.16
N LEU A 6 14.78 13.10 4.50
CA LEU A 6 13.92 12.07 3.91
C LEU A 6 12.44 12.34 4.21
N ARG A 7 12.12 12.73 5.45
CA ARG A 7 10.74 13.05 5.83
C ARG A 7 10.19 14.22 5.02
N GLU A 8 10.96 15.29 4.85
CA GLU A 8 10.54 16.40 4.01
C GLU A 8 10.38 16.00 2.54
N ALA A 9 11.30 15.18 2.01
CA ALA A 9 11.19 14.68 0.64
C ALA A 9 9.91 13.87 0.43
N LEU A 10 9.56 12.99 1.37
CA LEU A 10 8.30 12.23 1.35
C LEU A 10 7.08 13.15 1.47
N GLN A 11 7.17 14.22 2.26
CA GLN A 11 6.09 15.22 2.40
C GLN A 11 5.80 16.01 1.12
N ARG A 12 6.71 16.01 0.15
CA ARG A 12 6.51 16.63 -1.17
C ARG A 12 5.89 15.66 -2.19
N ILE A 13 5.72 14.38 -1.84
CA ILE A 13 5.08 13.39 -2.72
C ILE A 13 3.56 13.58 -2.68
N GLY A 14 2.97 13.72 -3.87
CA GLY A 14 1.53 13.81 -4.08
C GLY A 14 0.95 15.21 -3.87
N SER A 15 -0.17 15.50 -4.53
CA SER A 15 -0.96 16.72 -4.33
C SER A 15 -2.11 16.49 -3.34
N LYS A 16 -2.50 15.23 -3.14
CA LYS A 16 -3.60 14.83 -2.24
C LYS A 16 -3.11 13.86 -1.18
N VAL A 17 -3.52 14.07 0.06
CA VAL A 17 -3.10 13.25 1.20
C VAL A 17 -4.29 12.57 1.84
N PHE A 18 -4.24 11.24 1.93
CA PHE A 18 -5.15 10.46 2.77
C PHE A 18 -4.42 9.94 3.99
N ARG A 19 -5.18 9.66 5.06
CA ARG A 19 -4.64 9.17 6.32
C ARG A 19 -5.44 7.97 6.78
N LEU A 20 -4.75 6.96 7.30
CA LEU A 20 -5.38 5.79 7.90
C LEU A 20 -4.57 5.32 9.11
N THR A 21 -5.23 4.64 10.05
CA THR A 21 -4.56 3.95 11.16
C THR A 21 -4.65 2.44 10.91
N ASN A 22 -3.51 1.76 10.94
CA ASN A 22 -3.43 0.31 10.75
C ASN A 22 -2.56 -0.30 11.84
N PRO A 23 -3.14 -0.97 12.85
CA PRO A 23 -2.37 -1.64 13.89
C PRO A 23 -1.42 -2.70 13.33
N PRO A 24 -0.38 -3.08 14.09
CA PRO A 24 0.52 -4.16 13.69
C PRO A 24 -0.18 -5.45 13.28
N ALA A 25 0.39 -6.15 12.30
CA ALA A 25 -0.10 -7.44 11.81
C ALA A 25 -1.59 -7.47 11.42
N THR A 26 -2.17 -6.31 11.07
CA THR A 26 -3.60 -6.15 10.78
C THR A 26 -3.81 -5.51 9.41
N ILE A 27 -4.98 -5.75 8.80
CA ILE A 27 -5.50 -4.95 7.69
C ILE A 27 -6.88 -4.46 8.11
N THR A 28 -6.98 -3.18 8.46
CA THR A 28 -8.27 -2.63 8.91
C THR A 28 -9.26 -2.48 7.75
N PRO A 29 -10.58 -2.54 8.01
CA PRO A 29 -11.59 -2.21 6.99
C PRO A 29 -11.40 -0.79 6.42
N ASP A 30 -10.88 0.12 7.24
CA ASP A 30 -10.58 1.49 6.80
C ASP A 30 -9.44 1.54 5.79
N ALA A 31 -8.45 0.65 5.89
CA ALA A 31 -7.37 0.56 4.92
C ALA A 31 -7.89 0.22 3.52
N TRP A 32 -8.83 -0.72 3.41
CA TRP A 32 -9.51 -1.05 2.14
C TRP A 32 -10.22 0.16 1.54
N ARG A 33 -10.99 0.87 2.37
CA ARG A 33 -11.73 2.06 1.95
C ARG A 33 -10.78 3.16 1.47
N VAL A 34 -9.78 3.52 2.26
CA VAL A 34 -8.85 4.61 1.95
C VAL A 34 -8.01 4.30 0.73
N LEU A 35 -7.48 3.08 0.60
CA LEU A 35 -6.68 2.67 -0.56
C LEU A 35 -7.54 2.59 -1.83
N SER A 36 -8.80 2.13 -1.74
CA SER A 36 -9.71 2.15 -2.88
C SER A 36 -9.96 3.58 -3.38
N GLU A 37 -10.22 4.53 -2.49
CA GLU A 37 -10.38 5.94 -2.86
C GLU A 37 -9.08 6.56 -3.38
N ALA A 38 -7.92 6.12 -2.89
CA ALA A 38 -6.61 6.54 -3.43
C ALA A 38 -6.44 6.13 -4.89
N PHE A 39 -6.78 4.89 -5.24
CA PHE A 39 -6.67 4.40 -6.62
C PHE A 39 -7.68 5.02 -7.59
N LYS A 40 -8.82 5.53 -7.10
CA LYS A 40 -9.83 6.23 -7.92
C LYS A 40 -9.50 7.70 -8.16
N SER A 41 -8.47 8.23 -7.50
CA SER A 41 -8.09 9.64 -7.63
C SER A 41 -7.35 9.88 -8.94
N ASP A 42 -7.75 10.94 -9.67
CA ASP A 42 -7.01 11.43 -10.84
C ASP A 42 -5.73 12.20 -10.46
N GLU A 43 -5.57 12.52 -9.18
CA GLU A 43 -4.40 13.18 -8.62
C GLU A 43 -3.36 12.19 -8.09
N ARG A 44 -2.10 12.63 -7.99
CA ARG A 44 -1.05 11.87 -7.29
C ARG A 44 -1.33 11.87 -5.79
N VAL A 45 -1.70 10.71 -5.24
CA VAL A 45 -2.05 10.55 -3.82
C VAL A 45 -0.84 10.09 -3.00
N ARG A 46 -0.70 10.63 -1.79
CA ARG A 46 0.09 10.04 -0.69
C ARG A 46 -0.86 9.53 0.39
N VAL A 47 -0.64 8.31 0.85
CA VAL A 47 -1.35 7.76 2.00
C VAL A 47 -0.40 7.73 3.19
N GLU A 48 -0.75 8.41 4.27
CA GLU A 48 0.01 8.41 5.52
C GLU A 48 -0.61 7.39 6.47
N VAL A 49 0.17 6.37 6.80
CA VAL A 49 -0.27 5.28 7.68
C VAL A 49 0.26 5.52 9.08
N ARG A 50 -0.64 5.52 10.06
CA ARG A 50 -0.27 5.45 11.48
C ARG A 50 -0.29 3.98 11.92
N GLY A 51 0.88 3.41 12.17
CA GLY A 51 1.06 2.00 12.50
C GLY A 51 1.85 1.27 11.41
N GLU A 52 1.45 0.05 11.05
CA GLU A 52 2.17 -0.79 10.08
C GLU A 52 1.54 -0.71 8.67
N GLU A 53 2.39 -0.62 7.64
CA GLU A 53 1.98 -0.49 6.23
C GLU A 53 2.33 -1.72 5.39
N ASP A 54 3.22 -2.59 5.87
CA ASP A 54 3.79 -3.72 5.15
C ASP A 54 2.72 -4.67 4.56
N LEU A 55 1.70 -5.04 5.34
CA LEU A 55 0.59 -5.88 4.89
C LEU A 55 -0.32 -5.17 3.87
N LEU A 56 -0.31 -3.84 3.84
CA LEU A 56 -1.09 -3.06 2.88
C LEU A 56 -0.57 -3.24 1.45
N ALA A 57 0.66 -3.72 1.26
CA ALA A 57 1.16 -4.12 -0.06
C ALA A 57 0.23 -5.15 -0.74
N LEU A 58 -0.34 -6.10 0.01
CA LEU A 58 -1.30 -7.08 -0.51
C LEU A 58 -2.60 -6.40 -0.97
N VAL A 59 -3.10 -5.44 -0.19
CA VAL A 59 -4.29 -4.65 -0.53
C VAL A 59 -4.02 -3.80 -1.78
N CYS A 60 -2.85 -3.18 -1.86
CA CYS A 60 -2.41 -2.42 -3.02
C CYS A 60 -2.35 -3.28 -4.28
N ILE A 61 -1.80 -4.50 -4.20
CA ILE A 61 -1.75 -5.43 -5.34
C ILE A 61 -3.17 -5.83 -5.76
N ALA A 62 -4.06 -6.14 -4.82
CA ALA A 62 -5.44 -6.51 -5.10
C ALA A 62 -6.24 -5.38 -5.78
N LEU A 63 -6.04 -4.13 -5.37
CA LEU A 63 -6.80 -2.96 -5.85
C LEU A 63 -6.19 -2.28 -7.09
N ALA A 64 -4.87 -2.40 -7.31
CA ALA A 64 -4.18 -1.67 -8.36
C ALA A 64 -4.74 -1.99 -9.76
N PRO A 65 -4.77 -1.02 -10.69
CA PRO A 65 -5.19 -1.29 -12.07
C PRO A 65 -4.19 -2.23 -12.77
N PRO A 66 -4.62 -3.04 -13.77
CA PRO A 66 -3.75 -4.03 -14.42
C PRO A 66 -2.47 -3.48 -15.05
N SER A 67 -2.45 -2.19 -15.41
CA SER A 67 -1.29 -1.51 -15.98
C SER A 67 -0.27 -1.04 -14.94
N ALA A 68 -0.60 -1.08 -13.64
CA ALA A 68 0.26 -0.58 -12.58
C ALA A 68 1.30 -1.61 -12.11
N ALA A 69 2.34 -1.09 -11.48
CA ALA A 69 3.28 -1.86 -10.69
C ALA A 69 3.23 -1.38 -9.23
N VAL A 70 3.25 -2.33 -8.30
CA VAL A 70 3.36 -2.09 -6.86
C VAL A 70 4.80 -2.36 -6.46
N LEU A 71 5.41 -1.39 -5.76
CA LEU A 71 6.77 -1.48 -5.25
C LEU A 71 6.71 -1.45 -3.73
N TYR A 72 7.39 -2.40 -3.08
CA TYR A 72 7.47 -2.45 -1.62
C TYR A 72 8.82 -3.01 -1.16
N GLY A 73 9.22 -2.68 0.06
CA GLY A 73 10.46 -3.17 0.65
C GLY A 73 10.30 -4.59 1.21
N MET A 74 11.33 -5.41 1.05
CA MET A 74 11.43 -6.73 1.66
C MET A 74 12.77 -6.85 2.41
N PRO A 75 12.75 -7.17 3.72
CA PRO A 75 13.96 -7.41 4.48
C PRO A 75 14.89 -8.39 3.76
N SER A 76 16.18 -8.05 3.70
CA SER A 76 17.24 -8.85 3.04
C SER A 76 17.10 -9.05 1.53
N GLN A 77 16.07 -8.49 0.88
CA GLN A 77 15.86 -8.61 -0.57
C GLN A 77 15.81 -7.25 -1.29
N GLY A 78 15.62 -6.14 -0.56
CA GLY A 78 15.55 -4.80 -1.15
C GLY A 78 14.15 -4.46 -1.63
N VAL A 79 14.03 -3.84 -2.82
CA VAL A 79 12.72 -3.45 -3.38
C VAL A 79 12.17 -4.57 -4.25
N VAL A 80 10.96 -5.03 -3.95
CA VAL A 80 10.20 -5.96 -4.78
C VAL A 80 9.28 -5.18 -5.70
N VAL A 81 9.27 -5.55 -6.98
CA VAL A 81 8.39 -4.95 -7.99
C VAL A 81 7.38 -6.00 -8.45
N VAL A 82 6.10 -5.70 -8.30
CA VAL A 82 4.99 -6.59 -8.70
C VAL A 82 4.14 -5.89 -9.74
N ARG A 83 4.02 -6.46 -10.95
CA ARG A 83 3.00 -6.03 -11.91
C ARG A 83 1.64 -6.49 -11.40
N ALA A 84 0.66 -5.60 -11.36
CA ALA A 84 -0.67 -5.87 -10.84
C ALA A 84 -1.54 -6.65 -11.86
N ASP A 85 -0.98 -7.69 -12.48
CA ASP A 85 -1.72 -8.57 -13.38
C ASP A 85 -2.70 -9.47 -12.61
N GLU A 86 -3.58 -10.15 -13.34
CA GLU A 86 -4.60 -11.03 -12.75
C GLU A 86 -4.02 -12.16 -11.90
N THR A 87 -2.81 -12.64 -12.22
CA THR A 87 -2.14 -13.69 -11.44
C THR A 87 -1.67 -13.14 -10.10
N ALA A 88 -1.03 -11.97 -10.09
CA ALA A 88 -0.58 -11.30 -8.88
C ALA A 88 -1.77 -10.93 -7.98
N LYS A 89 -2.85 -10.42 -8.57
CA LYS A 89 -4.10 -10.11 -7.87
C LYS A 89 -4.74 -11.35 -7.23
N SER A 90 -4.88 -12.43 -7.99
CA SER A 90 -5.43 -13.69 -7.45
C SER A 90 -4.61 -14.19 -6.26
N ARG A 91 -3.27 -14.18 -6.37
CA ARG A 91 -2.38 -14.60 -5.28
C ARG A 91 -2.52 -13.71 -4.05
N ALA A 92 -2.57 -12.39 -4.22
CA ALA A 92 -2.78 -11.46 -3.12
C ALA A 92 -4.11 -11.71 -2.42
N LEU A 93 -5.20 -11.86 -3.18
CA LEU A 93 -6.52 -12.18 -2.64
C LEU A 93 -6.57 -13.52 -1.90
N ASP A 94 -5.85 -14.54 -2.41
CA ASP A 94 -5.78 -15.84 -1.74
C ASP A 94 -5.03 -15.77 -0.41
N VAL A 95 -3.96 -14.97 -0.32
CA VAL A 95 -3.28 -14.71 0.96
C VAL A 95 -4.21 -13.97 1.92
N LEU A 96 -4.88 -12.92 1.46
CA LEU A 96 -5.81 -12.12 2.27
C LEU A 96 -6.95 -12.98 2.84
N ARG A 97 -7.56 -13.85 2.02
CA ARG A 97 -8.61 -14.79 2.46
C ARG A 97 -8.14 -15.78 3.52
N ARG A 98 -6.84 -16.09 3.58
CA ARG A 98 -6.26 -16.98 4.60
C ARG A 98 -6.00 -16.27 5.91
N MET A 99 -5.86 -14.93 5.89
CA MET A 99 -5.66 -14.09 7.08
C MET A 99 -6.97 -13.76 7.80
N GLU A 100 -8.11 -13.78 7.10
CA GLU A 100 -9.44 -13.56 7.69
C GLU A 100 -9.98 -14.76 8.49
N ARG A 101 -9.20 -15.84 8.63
CA ARG A 101 -9.58 -17.06 9.35
C ARG A 101 -9.02 -17.11 10.76
#